data_AF-A0A2S5L7T4-F1
#
_entry.id   AF-A0A2S5L7T4-F1
#
_cell.length_a   1.000
_cell.length_b   1.000
_cell.length_c   1.000
_cell.angle_alpha   90.00
_cell.angle_beta   90.00
_cell.angle_gamma   90.00
#
_symmetry.space_group_name_H-M   'P 1'
#
loop_
_entity.id
_entity.type
_entity.pdbx_description
1 polymer ?
#
loop_
_entity_poly.entity_id
_entity_poly.type
_entity_poly.pdbx_seq_one_letter_code
_entity_poly.pdbx_strand_id
1 'polypeptide(L)'
;MAWVSLKIEAQDNNADLISDTLMELGALSAIIEDANAETIDEQPIFGEPGDPPPGIWQQNLVSALFDEGVDIPAVIQALTEQAKLGKVTYTTEIIQEQDWVRATQSQFDPIKITDTLWIVPTWHESPNPDAINIVLDPGLAFGTGSHPTTHLCLAWLTQTVTAGSSVLDYGCGSGILAIAAKKLGADEVVGTDIDTQAIQSSLYNAEQNQVEAKFYDA
;
A
#
# COMPACT_ATOMS: atom_id res chain seq x y z
N MET A 1 -13.47 13.65 -15.04
CA MET A 1 -12.82 14.86 -14.50
C MET A 1 -11.33 14.61 -14.54
N ALA A 2 -10.56 15.30 -15.37
CA ALA A 2 -9.11 15.13 -15.33
C ALA A 2 -8.51 15.94 -14.17
N TRP A 3 -7.23 15.71 -13.88
CA TRP A 3 -6.42 16.58 -13.04
C TRP A 3 -5.21 17.04 -13.81
N VAL A 4 -4.61 18.15 -13.39
CA VAL A 4 -3.35 18.63 -13.92
C VAL A 4 -2.28 18.43 -12.85
N SER A 5 -1.27 17.62 -13.16
CA SER A 5 -0.06 17.51 -12.36
C SER A 5 0.95 18.55 -12.82
N LEU A 6 1.39 19.41 -11.91
CA LEU A 6 2.44 20.39 -12.09
C LEU A 6 3.68 19.92 -11.33
N LYS A 7 4.80 19.71 -12.03
CA LYS A 7 6.06 19.26 -11.42
C LYS A 7 7.11 20.37 -11.55
N ILE A 8 7.68 20.82 -10.44
CA ILE A 8 8.62 21.94 -10.36
C ILE A 8 9.95 21.45 -9.79
N GLU A 9 11.05 21.75 -10.49
CA GLU A 9 12.41 21.50 -9.96
C GLU A 9 12.69 22.46 -8.78
N ALA A 10 13.15 21.90 -7.67
CA ALA A 10 13.41 22.63 -6.43
C ALA A 10 14.76 22.21 -5.82
N GLN A 11 15.23 23.00 -4.87
CA GLN A 11 16.42 22.75 -4.06
C GLN A 11 16.00 22.57 -2.59
N ASP A 12 16.91 22.05 -1.77
CA ASP A 12 16.69 21.84 -0.34
C ASP A 12 16.13 23.06 0.39
N ASN A 13 16.56 24.26 0.01
CA ASN A 13 16.20 25.51 0.67
C ASN A 13 14.86 26.10 0.25
N ASN A 14 14.18 25.56 -0.76
CA ASN A 14 12.94 26.12 -1.29
C ASN A 14 11.82 25.11 -1.56
N ALA A 15 12.10 23.81 -1.48
CA ALA A 15 11.11 22.76 -1.77
C ALA A 15 9.88 22.85 -0.85
N ASP A 16 10.06 23.02 0.47
CA ASP A 16 8.95 23.20 1.42
C ASP A 16 8.12 24.44 1.11
N LEU A 17 8.80 25.58 0.86
CA LEU A 17 8.13 26.84 0.54
C LEU A 17 7.30 26.73 -0.75
N ILE A 18 7.83 26.05 -1.77
CA ILE A 18 7.12 25.80 -3.03
C ILE A 18 5.88 24.92 -2.76
N SER A 19 6.05 23.83 -2.02
CA SER A 19 4.96 22.92 -1.66
C SER A 19 3.83 23.64 -0.92
N ASP A 20 4.15 24.37 0.14
CA ASP A 20 3.17 25.10 0.95
C ASP A 20 2.46 26.18 0.13
N THR A 21 3.21 26.95 -0.68
CA THR A 21 2.62 28.00 -1.52
C THR A 21 1.68 27.39 -2.58
N LEU A 22 2.02 26.24 -3.17
CA LEU A 22 1.14 25.56 -4.13
C LEU A 22 -0.17 25.10 -3.47
N MET A 23 -0.12 24.61 -2.23
CA MET A 23 -1.31 24.30 -1.44
C MET A 23 -2.18 25.54 -1.20
N GLU A 24 -1.57 26.67 -0.85
CA GLU A 24 -2.29 27.96 -0.68
C GLU A 24 -2.93 28.47 -1.99
N LEU A 25 -2.30 28.17 -3.14
CA LEU A 25 -2.79 28.50 -4.47
C LEU A 25 -3.86 27.52 -5.01
N GLY A 26 -4.32 26.59 -4.17
CA GLY A 26 -5.44 25.70 -4.48
C GLY A 26 -5.04 24.35 -5.07
N ALA A 27 -3.80 23.90 -4.85
CA ALA A 27 -3.46 22.51 -5.11
C ALA A 27 -4.28 21.59 -4.20
N LEU A 28 -4.76 20.49 -4.77
CA LEU A 28 -5.43 19.40 -4.05
C LEU A 28 -4.44 18.58 -3.23
N SER A 29 -3.19 18.50 -3.70
CA SER A 29 -2.06 17.88 -3.02
C SER A 29 -0.75 18.49 -3.48
N ALA A 30 0.28 18.38 -2.65
CA ALA A 30 1.66 18.69 -2.97
C ALA A 30 2.56 17.61 -2.35
N ILE A 31 3.55 17.13 -3.11
CA ILE A 31 4.48 16.07 -2.73
C ILE A 31 5.89 16.54 -3.09
N ILE A 32 6.87 16.23 -2.23
CA ILE A 32 8.28 16.49 -2.49
C ILE A 32 8.98 15.14 -2.65
N GLU A 33 9.68 14.96 -3.75
CA GLU A 33 10.38 13.72 -4.13
C GLU A 33 11.84 14.02 -4.49
N ASP A 34 12.72 13.02 -4.38
CA ASP A 34 14.09 13.13 -4.90
C ASP A 34 14.03 13.28 -6.43
N ALA A 35 14.63 14.35 -6.96
CA ALA A 35 14.73 14.53 -8.40
C ALA A 35 15.61 13.45 -9.08
N ASN A 36 16.45 12.76 -8.29
CA ASN A 36 17.37 11.72 -8.73
C ASN A 36 16.95 10.31 -8.31
N ALA A 37 15.68 10.11 -7.91
CA ALA A 37 15.16 8.79 -7.57
C ALA A 37 15.48 7.74 -8.66
N GLU A 38 15.87 6.53 -8.24
CA GLU A 38 16.25 5.41 -9.12
C GLU A 38 17.51 5.66 -9.98
N THR A 39 18.33 6.65 -9.63
CA THR A 39 19.62 6.92 -10.27
C THR A 39 20.80 6.65 -9.32
N ILE A 40 22.02 6.73 -9.84
CA ILE A 40 23.23 6.60 -9.00
C ILE A 40 23.40 7.78 -8.02
N ASP A 41 22.72 8.89 -8.27
CA ASP A 41 22.80 10.12 -7.47
C ASP A 41 21.65 10.24 -6.45
N GLU A 42 20.82 9.20 -6.31
CA GLU A 42 19.74 9.11 -5.31
C GLU A 42 20.30 9.24 -3.88
N GLN A 43 19.63 10.04 -3.04
CA GLN A 43 20.04 10.22 -1.64
C GLN A 43 18.97 9.67 -0.69
N PRO A 44 19.36 9.07 0.46
CA PRO A 44 18.38 8.68 1.46
C PRO A 44 17.83 9.91 2.20
N ILE A 45 16.52 9.96 2.43
CA ILE A 45 15.88 10.99 3.27
C ILE A 45 15.96 10.66 4.77
N PHE A 46 16.13 9.38 5.11
CA PHE A 46 16.30 8.90 6.47
C PHE A 46 17.74 8.44 6.71
N GLY A 47 18.32 8.85 7.84
CA GLY A 47 19.63 8.38 8.29
C GLY A 47 19.55 7.03 8.99
N GLU A 48 20.71 6.49 9.35
CA GLU A 48 20.82 5.30 10.19
C GLU A 48 20.38 5.59 11.64
N PRO A 49 19.93 4.57 12.41
CA PRO A 49 19.59 4.75 13.82
C PRO A 49 20.74 5.38 14.61
N GLY A 50 20.53 6.61 15.09
CA GLY A 50 21.51 7.36 15.88
C GLY A 50 22.15 8.54 15.13
N ASP A 51 22.00 8.59 13.81
CA ASP A 51 22.42 9.74 13.00
C ASP A 51 21.28 10.78 12.90
N PRO A 52 21.60 12.08 12.83
CA PRO A 52 20.60 13.08 12.48
C PRO A 52 20.08 12.80 11.06
N PRO A 53 18.78 12.99 10.80
CA PRO A 53 18.25 12.80 9.45
C PRO A 53 18.96 13.78 8.49
N PRO A 54 19.34 13.33 7.29
CA PRO A 54 20.07 14.15 6.32
C PRO A 54 19.27 15.37 5.84
N GLY A 55 17.97 15.40 6.10
CA GLY A 55 17.07 16.47 5.67
C GLY A 55 16.47 16.15 4.30
N ILE A 56 15.80 17.15 3.72
CA ILE A 56 15.24 17.03 2.37
C ILE A 56 16.36 16.97 1.33
N TRP A 57 16.11 16.36 0.17
CA TRP A 57 17.12 16.14 -0.86
C TRP A 57 17.71 17.46 -1.38
N GLN A 58 18.94 17.42 -1.89
CA GLN A 58 19.56 18.62 -2.49
C GLN A 58 18.84 19.04 -3.78
N GLN A 59 18.37 18.07 -4.56
CA GLN A 59 17.59 18.28 -5.77
C GLN A 59 16.24 17.60 -5.59
N ASN A 60 15.18 18.40 -5.67
CA ASN A 60 13.83 17.93 -5.42
C ASN A 60 12.95 18.14 -6.64
N LEU A 61 11.91 17.32 -6.73
CA LEU A 61 10.78 17.54 -7.60
C LEU A 61 9.55 17.78 -6.72
N VAL A 62 8.99 19.00 -6.79
CA VAL A 62 7.73 19.32 -6.12
C VAL A 62 6.59 19.08 -7.09
N SER A 63 5.79 18.07 -6.82
CA SER A 63 4.64 17.66 -7.62
C SER A 63 3.34 18.12 -6.96
N ALA A 64 2.58 18.99 -7.61
CA ALA A 64 1.27 19.46 -7.14
C ALA A 64 0.15 19.04 -8.10
N LEU A 65 -0.99 18.66 -7.53
CA LEU A 65 -2.17 18.25 -8.29
C LEU A 65 -3.25 19.33 -8.23
N PHE A 66 -3.81 19.70 -9.38
CA PHE A 66 -4.88 20.70 -9.50
C PHE A 66 -6.08 20.13 -10.28
N ASP A 67 -7.24 20.77 -10.10
CA ASP A 67 -8.42 20.49 -10.92
C ASP A 67 -8.20 20.82 -12.41
N GLU A 68 -8.92 20.11 -13.26
CA GLU A 68 -8.98 20.39 -14.70
C GLU A 68 -9.43 21.84 -14.97
N GLY A 69 -8.67 22.54 -15.82
CA GLY A 69 -8.96 23.94 -16.20
C GLY A 69 -8.25 25.00 -15.37
N VAL A 70 -7.40 24.60 -14.40
CA VAL A 70 -6.50 25.54 -13.73
C VAL A 70 -5.58 26.25 -14.76
N ASP A 71 -5.36 27.54 -14.57
CA ASP A 71 -4.41 28.33 -15.35
C ASP A 71 -3.00 28.18 -14.76
N ILE A 72 -2.26 27.16 -15.21
CA ILE A 72 -0.90 26.88 -14.73
C ILE A 72 0.04 28.09 -14.87
N PRO A 73 0.07 28.82 -16.00
CA PRO A 73 0.83 30.07 -16.08
C PRO A 73 0.52 31.08 -14.97
N ALA A 74 -0.75 31.27 -14.62
CA ALA A 74 -1.15 32.15 -13.53
C ALA A 74 -0.69 31.62 -12.15
N VAL A 75 -0.80 30.31 -11.92
CA VAL A 75 -0.28 29.66 -10.70
C VAL A 75 1.23 29.86 -10.56
N ILE A 76 2.00 29.64 -11.64
CA ILE A 76 3.45 29.84 -11.64
C ILE A 76 3.81 31.30 -11.36
N GLN A 77 3.09 32.25 -11.95
CA GLN A 77 3.31 33.66 -11.67
C GLN A 77 3.07 33.95 -10.18
N ALA A 78 1.91 33.55 -9.64
CA ALA A 78 1.56 33.77 -8.24
C ALA A 78 2.56 33.10 -7.28
N LEU A 79 3.00 31.87 -7.58
CA LEU A 79 4.03 31.15 -6.84
C LEU A 79 5.33 31.96 -6.80
N THR A 80 5.83 32.41 -7.96
CA THR A 80 7.08 33.17 -8.01
C THR A 80 7.01 34.49 -7.24
N GLU A 81 5.86 35.15 -7.26
CA GLU A 81 5.63 36.40 -6.52
C GLU A 81 5.54 36.17 -5.00
N GLN A 82 4.75 35.20 -4.54
CA GLN A 82 4.53 34.93 -3.11
C GLN A 82 5.76 34.31 -2.43
N ALA A 83 6.36 33.30 -3.06
CA ALA A 83 7.55 32.64 -2.56
C ALA A 83 8.85 33.44 -2.86
N LYS A 84 8.75 34.58 -3.55
CA LYS A 84 9.88 35.44 -3.96
C LYS A 84 10.97 34.66 -4.71
N LEU A 85 10.53 33.76 -5.60
CA LEU A 85 11.40 32.90 -6.39
C LEU A 85 11.80 33.59 -7.69
N GLY A 86 12.95 33.17 -8.22
CA GLY A 86 13.35 33.50 -9.59
C GLY A 86 12.56 32.70 -10.62
N LYS A 87 13.14 32.55 -11.81
CA LYS A 87 12.59 31.65 -12.83
C LYS A 87 12.62 30.20 -12.32
N VAL A 88 11.49 29.51 -12.40
CA VAL A 88 11.35 28.09 -12.08
C VAL A 88 11.29 27.24 -13.35
N THR A 89 11.86 26.03 -13.30
CA THR A 89 11.70 25.01 -14.33
C THR A 89 10.54 24.10 -13.93
N TYR A 90 9.59 23.88 -14.83
CA TYR A 90 8.44 23.02 -14.54
C TYR A 90 7.95 22.28 -15.77
N THR A 91 7.22 21.19 -15.52
CA THR A 91 6.49 20.43 -16.53
C THR A 91 5.05 20.22 -16.07
N THR A 92 4.16 19.90 -17.01
CA THR A 92 2.76 19.60 -16.71
C THR A 92 2.33 18.31 -17.39
N GLU A 93 1.45 17.59 -16.72
CA GLU A 93 0.86 16.35 -17.20
C GLU A 93 -0.63 16.34 -16.88
N ILE A 94 -1.45 15.89 -17.84
CA ILE A 94 -2.89 15.69 -17.60
C ILE A 94 -3.10 14.26 -17.09
N ILE A 95 -3.54 14.14 -15.84
CA ILE A 95 -3.90 12.86 -15.24
C ILE A 95 -5.39 12.63 -15.49
N GLN A 96 -5.71 11.64 -16.31
CA GLN A 96 -7.10 11.25 -16.55
C GLN A 96 -7.71 10.67 -15.27
N GLU A 97 -8.99 10.94 -15.02
CA GLU A 97 -9.72 10.20 -13.98
C GLU A 97 -9.77 8.72 -14.34
N GLN A 98 -9.22 7.94 -13.42
CA GLN A 98 -9.27 6.50 -13.45
C GLN A 98 -10.04 6.06 -12.22
N ASP A 99 -10.76 4.95 -12.34
CA ASP A 99 -11.25 4.25 -11.17
C ASP A 99 -10.03 3.63 -10.47
N TRP A 100 -9.40 4.43 -9.60
CA TRP A 100 -8.19 4.04 -8.89
C TRP A 100 -8.41 2.81 -8.01
N VAL A 101 -9.64 2.59 -7.55
CA VAL A 101 -10.03 1.37 -6.82
C VAL A 101 -9.92 0.18 -7.76
N ARG A 102 -10.55 0.22 -8.93
CA ARG A 102 -10.43 -0.87 -9.94
C ARG A 102 -9.01 -1.04 -10.45
N ALA A 103 -8.28 0.05 -10.70
CA ALA A 103 -6.89 -0.02 -11.14
C ALA A 103 -6.01 -0.72 -10.11
N THR A 104 -6.19 -0.41 -8.82
CA THR A 104 -5.50 -1.08 -7.71
C THR A 104 -5.94 -2.54 -7.59
N GLN A 105 -7.25 -2.83 -7.66
CA GLN A 105 -7.78 -4.20 -7.63
C GLN A 105 -7.21 -5.07 -8.76
N SER A 106 -7.06 -4.51 -9.97
CA SER A 106 -6.53 -5.22 -11.14
C SER A 106 -5.07 -5.65 -11.01
N GLN A 107 -4.34 -5.12 -10.02
CA GLN A 107 -2.96 -5.53 -9.72
C GLN A 107 -2.90 -6.77 -8.82
N PHE A 108 -4.04 -7.25 -8.30
CA PHE A 108 -4.10 -8.39 -7.38
C PHE A 108 -4.76 -9.59 -8.05
N ASP A 109 -3.96 -10.33 -8.83
CA ASP A 109 -4.36 -11.62 -9.37
C ASP A 109 -4.48 -12.69 -8.26
N PRO A 110 -5.28 -13.75 -8.46
CA PRO A 110 -5.30 -14.90 -7.57
C PRO A 110 -3.90 -15.50 -7.39
N ILE A 111 -3.54 -15.76 -6.13
CA ILE A 111 -2.21 -16.24 -5.77
C ILE A 111 -2.26 -17.75 -5.55
N LYS A 112 -1.57 -18.49 -6.41
CA LYS A 112 -1.33 -19.92 -6.21
C LYS A 112 -0.30 -20.13 -5.11
N ILE A 113 -0.68 -20.74 -3.99
CA ILE A 113 0.27 -21.15 -2.95
C ILE A 113 0.81 -22.54 -3.27
N THR A 114 -0.08 -23.49 -3.52
CA THR A 114 0.23 -24.86 -3.94
C THR A 114 -0.77 -25.32 -4.99
N ASP A 115 -0.66 -26.56 -5.47
CA ASP A 115 -1.68 -27.15 -6.35
C ASP A 115 -3.05 -27.29 -5.67
N THR A 116 -3.09 -27.28 -4.33
CA THR A 116 -4.29 -27.51 -3.51
C THR A 116 -4.74 -26.30 -2.71
N LEU A 117 -4.03 -25.16 -2.77
CA LEU A 117 -4.36 -23.95 -2.00
C LEU A 117 -4.12 -22.67 -2.82
N TRP A 118 -5.15 -21.82 -2.85
CA TRP A 118 -5.17 -20.52 -3.53
C TRP A 118 -5.69 -19.42 -2.62
N ILE A 119 -5.17 -18.22 -2.80
CA ILE A 119 -5.72 -16.98 -2.24
C ILE A 119 -6.40 -16.22 -3.38
N VAL A 120 -7.67 -15.86 -3.20
CA VAL A 120 -8.53 -15.33 -4.28
C VAL A 120 -9.24 -14.07 -3.78
N PRO A 121 -8.98 -12.90 -4.36
CA PRO A 121 -9.77 -11.69 -4.05
C PRO A 121 -11.23 -11.83 -4.52
N THR A 122 -12.15 -11.10 -3.88
CA THR A 122 -13.60 -11.18 -4.12
C THR A 122 -14.01 -10.77 -5.53
N TRP A 123 -13.17 -10.03 -6.24
CA TRP A 123 -13.38 -9.61 -7.63
C TRP A 123 -12.83 -10.61 -8.67
N HIS A 124 -12.28 -11.75 -8.25
CA HIS A 124 -11.80 -12.81 -9.15
C HIS A 124 -12.58 -14.12 -8.98
N GLU A 125 -12.72 -14.86 -10.08
CA GLU A 125 -13.11 -16.26 -10.03
C GLU A 125 -11.90 -17.13 -9.62
N SER A 126 -12.16 -18.20 -8.87
CA SER A 126 -11.11 -19.15 -8.51
C SER A 126 -10.55 -19.83 -9.77
N PRO A 127 -9.22 -19.79 -10.00
CA PRO A 127 -8.60 -20.51 -11.11
C PRO A 127 -8.69 -22.03 -10.99
N ASN A 128 -8.85 -22.56 -9.77
CA ASN A 128 -9.08 -23.97 -9.51
C ASN A 128 -10.16 -24.14 -8.41
N PRO A 129 -11.44 -24.31 -8.81
CA PRO A 129 -12.54 -24.48 -7.87
C PRO A 129 -12.43 -25.75 -7.01
N ASP A 130 -11.69 -26.76 -7.45
CA ASP A 130 -11.49 -28.02 -6.72
C ASP A 130 -10.40 -27.91 -5.64
N ALA A 131 -9.62 -26.83 -5.64
CA ALA A 131 -8.64 -26.54 -4.60
C ALA A 131 -9.27 -25.84 -3.39
N ILE A 132 -8.53 -25.78 -2.29
CA ILE A 132 -8.87 -24.89 -1.17
C ILE A 132 -8.70 -23.45 -1.65
N ASN A 133 -9.78 -22.69 -1.61
CA ASN A 133 -9.78 -21.28 -1.95
C ASN A 133 -10.02 -20.46 -0.68
N ILE A 134 -9.06 -19.59 -0.37
CA ILE A 134 -9.18 -18.59 0.69
C ILE A 134 -9.56 -17.27 0.04
N VAL A 135 -10.74 -16.77 0.36
CA VAL A 135 -11.20 -15.46 -0.09
C VAL A 135 -10.50 -14.40 0.74
N LEU A 136 -9.73 -13.52 0.11
CA LEU A 136 -9.00 -12.47 0.83
C LEU A 136 -8.75 -11.26 -0.06
N ASP A 137 -9.31 -10.13 0.36
CA ASP A 137 -9.06 -8.85 -0.29
C ASP A 137 -7.85 -8.16 0.37
N PRO A 138 -6.93 -7.57 -0.41
CA PRO A 138 -5.93 -6.65 0.09
C PRO A 138 -6.54 -5.59 1.00
N GLY A 139 -5.96 -5.41 2.18
CA GLY A 139 -6.44 -4.48 3.19
C GLY A 139 -5.29 -3.96 4.06
N LEU A 140 -5.65 -3.34 5.19
CA LEU A 140 -4.69 -2.69 6.08
C LEU A 140 -3.84 -3.69 6.89
N ALA A 141 -4.39 -4.87 7.20
CA ALA A 141 -3.66 -5.89 7.93
C ALA A 141 -2.72 -6.68 7.02
N PHE A 142 -1.50 -6.93 7.51
CA PHE A 142 -0.49 -7.72 6.80
C PHE A 142 -0.96 -9.16 6.56
N GLY A 143 -0.51 -9.77 5.46
CA GLY A 143 -0.74 -11.18 5.16
C GLY A 143 -1.73 -11.40 4.02
N THR A 144 -1.47 -10.82 2.85
CA THR A 144 -2.29 -11.05 1.63
C THR A 144 -1.95 -12.36 0.90
N GLY A 145 -0.86 -13.03 1.30
CA GLY A 145 -0.33 -14.23 0.64
C GLY A 145 0.71 -13.95 -0.45
N SER A 146 0.85 -12.71 -0.92
CA SER A 146 1.86 -12.35 -1.93
C SER A 146 3.27 -12.23 -1.34
N HIS A 147 3.37 -11.87 -0.06
CA HIS A 147 4.66 -11.74 0.60
C HIS A 147 5.32 -13.11 0.81
N PRO A 148 6.63 -13.28 0.51
CA PRO A 148 7.30 -14.58 0.56
C PRO A 148 7.17 -15.32 1.90
N THR A 149 7.18 -14.59 3.02
CA THR A 149 7.02 -15.19 4.36
C THR A 149 5.66 -15.84 4.55
N THR A 150 4.57 -15.13 4.23
CA THR A 150 3.20 -15.66 4.30
C THR A 150 3.04 -16.84 3.34
N HIS A 151 3.56 -16.72 2.13
CA HIS A 151 3.49 -17.76 1.11
C HIS A 151 4.14 -19.08 1.57
N LEU A 152 5.37 -19.00 2.12
CA LEU A 152 6.09 -20.17 2.63
C LEU A 152 5.37 -20.81 3.81
N CYS A 153 4.82 -20.01 4.74
CA CYS A 153 4.03 -20.52 5.85
C CYS A 153 2.77 -21.27 5.36
N LEU A 154 2.02 -20.69 4.41
CA LEU A 154 0.84 -21.35 3.82
C LEU A 154 1.22 -22.67 3.14
N ALA A 155 2.27 -22.68 2.33
CA ALA A 155 2.75 -23.89 1.67
C ALA A 155 3.17 -24.97 2.68
N TRP A 156 3.79 -24.57 3.80
CA TRP A 156 4.15 -25.48 4.89
C TRP A 156 2.92 -26.03 5.63
N LEU A 157 1.88 -25.21 5.86
CA LEU A 157 0.63 -25.66 6.47
C LEU A 157 -0.03 -26.76 5.65
N THR A 158 -0.05 -26.66 4.31
CA THR A 158 -0.64 -27.70 3.44
C THR A 158 0.00 -29.08 3.58
N GLN A 159 1.24 -29.15 4.09
CA GLN A 159 1.99 -30.40 4.28
C GLN A 159 1.93 -30.91 5.73
N THR A 160 1.53 -30.05 6.67
CA THR A 160 1.74 -30.30 8.10
C THR A 160 0.42 -30.35 8.88
N VAL A 161 -0.55 -29.52 8.51
CA VAL A 161 -1.87 -29.50 9.16
C VAL A 161 -2.68 -30.68 8.66
N THR A 162 -3.23 -31.43 9.61
CA THR A 162 -4.10 -32.58 9.35
C THR A 162 -5.35 -32.49 10.23
N ALA A 163 -6.38 -33.29 9.90
CA ALA A 163 -7.58 -33.40 10.72
C ALA A 163 -7.22 -33.70 12.18
N GLY A 164 -7.77 -32.94 13.14
CA GLY A 164 -7.43 -33.07 14.55
C GLY A 164 -6.30 -32.16 15.06
N SER A 165 -5.66 -31.38 14.17
CA SER A 165 -4.61 -30.45 14.60
C SER A 165 -5.16 -29.29 15.43
N SER A 166 -4.38 -28.83 16.40
CA SER A 166 -4.59 -27.55 17.09
C SER A 166 -3.50 -26.56 16.62
N VAL A 167 -3.88 -25.35 16.24
CA VAL A 167 -2.98 -24.36 15.64
C VAL A 167 -3.09 -23.01 16.38
N LEU A 168 -1.93 -22.43 16.69
CA LEU A 168 -1.79 -21.06 17.16
C LEU A 168 -1.12 -20.22 16.07
N ASP A 169 -1.82 -19.20 15.60
CA ASP A 169 -1.33 -18.18 14.67
C ASP A 169 -0.92 -16.92 15.46
N TYR A 170 0.39 -16.82 15.76
CA TYR A 170 0.94 -15.76 16.61
C TYR A 170 1.44 -14.59 15.76
N GLY A 171 0.76 -13.45 15.84
CA GLY A 171 0.88 -12.35 14.88
C GLY A 171 -0.02 -12.58 13.67
N CYS A 172 -1.30 -12.80 13.92
CA CYS A 172 -2.23 -13.30 12.91
C CYS A 172 -2.52 -12.33 11.76
N GLY A 173 -2.33 -11.01 11.92
CA GLY A 173 -2.50 -10.04 10.84
C GLY A 173 -3.88 -10.12 10.19
N SER A 174 -3.94 -10.48 8.91
CA SER A 174 -5.17 -10.71 8.14
C SER A 174 -5.94 -11.98 8.53
N GLY A 175 -5.36 -12.86 9.34
CA GLY A 175 -5.91 -14.16 9.75
C GLY A 175 -5.70 -15.27 8.72
N ILE A 176 -4.95 -15.01 7.65
CA ILE A 176 -4.80 -15.93 6.50
C ILE A 176 -4.26 -17.32 6.89
N LEU A 177 -3.32 -17.40 7.84
CA LEU A 177 -2.76 -18.69 8.28
C LEU A 177 -3.76 -19.46 9.13
N ALA A 178 -4.44 -18.79 10.07
CA ALA A 178 -5.53 -19.36 10.84
C ALA A 178 -6.66 -19.90 9.92
N ILE A 179 -7.07 -19.14 8.92
CA ILE A 179 -8.10 -19.54 7.95
C ILE A 179 -7.64 -20.76 7.15
N ALA A 180 -6.38 -20.76 6.66
CA ALA A 180 -5.81 -21.88 5.96
C ALA A 180 -5.81 -23.14 6.82
N ALA A 181 -5.37 -23.03 8.08
CA ALA A 181 -5.37 -24.14 9.03
C ALA A 181 -6.78 -24.72 9.23
N LYS A 182 -7.81 -23.87 9.38
CA LYS A 182 -9.20 -24.33 9.47
C LYS A 182 -9.65 -25.05 8.21
N LYS A 183 -9.37 -24.52 7.01
CA LYS A 183 -9.76 -25.16 5.75
C LYS A 183 -9.00 -26.47 5.48
N LEU A 184 -7.78 -26.62 6.03
CA LEU A 184 -6.99 -27.85 5.99
C LEU A 184 -7.47 -28.91 7.01
N GLY A 185 -8.44 -28.58 7.86
CA GLY A 185 -9.06 -29.52 8.79
C GLY A 185 -8.58 -29.43 10.24
N ALA A 186 -7.86 -28.38 10.64
CA ALA A 186 -7.56 -28.17 12.05
C ALA A 186 -8.85 -28.03 12.88
N ASP A 187 -8.90 -28.70 14.03
CA ASP A 187 -10.06 -28.70 14.92
C ASP A 187 -10.12 -27.37 15.67
N GLU A 188 -9.02 -27.01 16.33
CA GLU A 188 -8.88 -25.78 17.09
C GLU A 188 -7.88 -24.85 16.43
N VAL A 189 -8.30 -23.61 16.19
CA VAL A 189 -7.41 -22.57 15.67
C VAL A 189 -7.60 -21.31 16.49
N VAL A 190 -6.49 -20.79 16.99
CA VAL A 190 -6.43 -19.53 17.74
C VAL A 190 -5.46 -18.61 17.02
N GLY A 191 -5.87 -17.37 16.78
CA GLY A 191 -4.98 -16.29 16.34
C GLY A 191 -4.82 -15.24 17.44
N THR A 192 -3.67 -14.60 17.48
CA THR A 192 -3.45 -13.44 18.36
C THR A 192 -2.60 -12.38 17.67
N ASP A 193 -2.89 -11.13 17.98
CA ASP A 193 -2.16 -9.97 17.50
C ASP A 193 -2.22 -8.85 18.54
N ILE A 194 -1.18 -8.01 18.57
CA ILE A 194 -1.16 -6.82 19.43
C ILE A 194 -1.96 -5.68 18.79
N ASP A 195 -2.18 -5.72 17.48
CA ASP A 195 -2.96 -4.72 16.76
C ASP A 195 -4.44 -5.12 16.70
N THR A 196 -5.29 -4.31 17.33
CA THR A 196 -6.75 -4.47 17.27
C THR A 196 -7.31 -4.46 15.84
N GLN A 197 -6.66 -3.77 14.89
CA GLN A 197 -7.08 -3.76 13.48
C GLN A 197 -6.80 -5.10 12.79
N ALA A 198 -5.72 -5.79 13.16
CA ALA A 198 -5.45 -7.15 12.72
C ALA A 198 -6.51 -8.13 13.24
N ILE A 199 -6.91 -8.01 14.52
CA ILE A 199 -7.99 -8.84 15.08
C ILE A 199 -9.31 -8.63 14.35
N GLN A 200 -9.69 -7.38 14.07
CA GLN A 200 -10.89 -7.09 13.28
C GLN A 200 -10.83 -7.67 11.87
N SER A 201 -9.68 -7.51 11.20
CA SER A 201 -9.45 -8.06 9.86
C SER A 201 -9.53 -9.59 9.85
N SER A 202 -8.90 -10.24 10.83
CA SER A 202 -8.92 -11.69 11.00
C SER A 202 -10.33 -12.24 11.21
N LEU A 203 -11.14 -11.59 12.06
CA LEU A 203 -12.54 -11.95 12.29
C LEU A 203 -13.37 -11.82 11.02
N TYR A 204 -13.27 -10.68 10.33
CA TYR A 204 -13.96 -10.44 9.07
C TYR A 204 -13.58 -11.47 8.01
N ASN A 205 -12.28 -11.72 7.82
CA ASN A 205 -11.79 -12.66 6.81
C ASN A 205 -12.18 -14.11 7.14
N ALA A 206 -12.21 -14.49 8.43
CA ALA A 206 -12.71 -15.79 8.85
C ALA A 206 -14.20 -15.97 8.50
N GLU A 207 -15.01 -14.93 8.71
CA GLU A 207 -16.42 -14.91 8.31
C GLU A 207 -16.59 -15.03 6.79
N GLN A 208 -15.83 -14.26 5.99
CA GLN A 208 -15.86 -14.34 4.52
C GLN A 208 -15.49 -15.75 4.02
N ASN A 209 -14.65 -16.46 4.77
CA ASN A 209 -14.23 -17.82 4.46
C ASN A 209 -15.09 -18.92 5.08
N GLN A 210 -16.12 -18.54 5.85
CA GLN A 210 -17.02 -19.44 6.55
C GLN A 210 -16.27 -20.43 7.46
N VAL A 211 -15.26 -19.93 8.16
CA VAL A 211 -14.48 -20.72 9.14
C VAL A 211 -14.63 -20.15 10.55
N GLU A 212 -14.63 -21.03 11.54
CA GLU A 212 -14.65 -20.64 12.95
C GLU A 212 -13.23 -20.74 13.54
N ALA A 213 -12.67 -19.60 13.93
CA ALA A 213 -11.41 -19.48 14.65
C ALA A 213 -11.55 -18.42 15.75
N LYS A 214 -10.77 -18.52 16.82
CA LYS A 214 -10.80 -17.57 17.94
C LYS A 214 -9.65 -16.58 17.79
N PHE A 215 -9.92 -15.29 17.89
CA PHE A 215 -8.90 -14.24 17.80
C PHE A 215 -8.87 -13.42 19.08
N TYR A 216 -7.67 -13.16 19.60
CA TYR A 216 -7.46 -12.45 20.86
C TYR A 216 -6.43 -11.33 20.70
N ASP A 217 -6.71 -10.18 21.31
CA ASP A 217 -5.68 -9.18 21.56
C ASP A 217 -4.67 -9.70 22.60
N ALA A 218 -3.38 -9.48 22.33
CA ALA A 218 -2.27 -9.91 23.20
C ALA A 218 -1.97 -8.90 24.33
#